data_AF-A0A1B6FL03-F1
#
_entry.id   AF-A0A1B6FL03-F1
#
_cell.length_a   1.000
_cell.length_b   1.000
_cell.length_c   1.000
_cell.angle_alpha   90.00
_cell.angle_beta   90.00
_cell.angle_gamma   90.00
#
_symmetry.space_group_name_H-M   'P 1'
#
loop_
_entity.id
_entity.type
_entity.pdbx_description
1 polymer ?
#
loop_
_entity_poly.entity_id
_entity_poly.type
_entity_poly.pdbx_seq_one_letter_code
_entity_poly.pdbx_strand_id
1 'polypeptide(L)'
;YLQFCGIGLNNAQLFERSQLEIRRNQVLLDLARMIFEEQSTIEHVVFRILNHMQSLIQCQRVQILLLHQSSKASFSRVFDFESSDLQLAESENIVKPFESRFPINSGITGYVATTGETVNIANAYED
;
A
#
# COMPACT_ATOMS: atom_id res chain seq x y z
N TYR A 1 24.68 -16.44 36.72
CA TYR A 1 23.33 -16.90 36.32
C TYR A 1 22.51 -15.83 35.61
N LEU A 2 22.40 -14.58 36.11
CA LEU A 2 21.68 -13.49 35.41
C LEU A 2 22.14 -13.26 33.96
N GLN A 3 23.44 -13.37 33.70
CA GLN A 3 24.00 -13.15 32.36
C GLN A 3 23.55 -14.20 31.34
N PHE A 4 23.31 -15.44 31.76
CA PHE A 4 22.76 -16.49 30.89
C PHE A 4 21.27 -16.31 30.63
N CYS A 5 20.50 -15.82 31.62
CA CYS A 5 19.10 -15.42 31.41
C CYS A 5 18.99 -14.24 30.43
N GLY A 6 19.91 -13.27 30.52
CA GLY A 6 19.95 -12.13 29.58
C GLY A 6 20.23 -12.56 28.14
N ILE A 7 21.19 -13.46 27.92
CA ILE A 7 21.49 -14.01 26.60
C ILE A 7 20.29 -14.81 26.05
N GLY A 8 19.65 -15.64 26.88
CA GLY A 8 18.47 -16.42 26.49
C GLY A 8 17.28 -15.54 26.11
N LEU A 9 16.99 -14.51 26.90
CA LEU A 9 15.89 -13.57 26.63
C LEU A 9 16.16 -12.75 25.37
N ASN A 10 17.39 -12.26 25.19
CA ASN A 10 17.77 -11.51 23.99
C ASN A 10 17.69 -12.38 22.73
N ASN A 11 18.13 -13.65 22.79
CA ASN A 11 18.00 -14.58 21.67
C ASN A 11 16.53 -14.90 21.36
N ALA A 12 15.68 -15.05 22.37
CA ALA A 12 14.24 -15.25 22.17
C ALA A 12 13.60 -14.03 21.47
N GLN A 13 13.95 -12.82 21.90
CA GLN A 13 13.48 -11.57 21.28
C GLN A 13 14.00 -11.39 19.85
N LEU A 14 15.26 -11.69 19.59
CA LEU A 14 15.84 -11.66 18.25
C LEU A 14 15.17 -12.67 17.31
N PHE A 15 14.91 -13.88 17.80
CA PHE A 15 14.21 -14.90 17.05
C PHE A 15 12.77 -14.47 16.72
N GLU A 16 12.04 -13.92 17.68
CA GLU A 16 10.68 -13.41 17.47
C GLU A 16 10.66 -12.29 16.42
N ARG A 17 11.58 -11.32 16.50
CA ARG A 17 11.73 -10.27 15.48
C ARG A 17 12.04 -10.84 14.11
N SER A 18 12.99 -11.78 14.02
CA SER A 18 13.34 -12.45 12.76
C SER A 18 12.14 -13.17 12.14
N GLN A 19 11.33 -13.85 12.94
CA GLN A 19 10.12 -14.53 12.47
C GLN A 19 9.09 -13.55 11.93
N LEU A 20 8.97 -12.37 12.56
CA LEU A 20 8.04 -11.32 12.14
C LEU A 20 8.48 -10.69 10.80
N GLU A 21 9.79 -10.48 10.62
CA GLU A 21 10.35 -10.03 9.35
C GLU A 21 10.18 -11.06 8.22
N ILE A 22 10.41 -12.35 8.51
CA ILE A 22 10.18 -13.43 7.55
C ILE A 22 8.70 -13.48 7.14
N ARG A 23 7.79 -13.39 8.10
CA ARG A 23 6.34 -13.37 7.83
C ARG A 23 5.97 -12.18 6.95
N ARG A 24 6.51 -10.99 7.23
CA ARG A 24 6.27 -9.80 6.41
C ARG A 24 6.74 -10.02 4.97
N ASN A 25 7.95 -10.55 4.79
CA ASN A 25 8.50 -10.82 3.46
C ASN A 25 7.71 -11.90 2.71
N GLN A 26 7.22 -12.93 3.40
CA GLN A 26 6.35 -13.96 2.81
C GLN A 26 5.05 -13.34 2.29
N VAL A 27 4.39 -12.52 3.11
CA VAL A 27 3.18 -11.81 2.66
C VAL A 27 3.46 -10.96 1.43
N LEU A 28 4.55 -10.19 1.41
CA LEU A 28 4.92 -9.37 0.25
C LEU A 28 5.18 -10.21 -1.03
N LEU A 29 5.83 -11.37 -0.90
CA LEU A 29 6.08 -12.27 -2.03
C LEU A 29 4.78 -12.90 -2.55
N ASP A 30 3.88 -13.30 -1.66
CA ASP A 30 2.57 -13.83 -2.03
C ASP A 30 1.73 -12.77 -2.75
N LEU A 31 1.80 -11.51 -2.32
CA LEU A 31 1.15 -10.38 -3.02
C LEU A 31 1.71 -10.19 -4.42
N ALA A 32 3.03 -10.18 -4.56
CA ALA A 32 3.67 -10.07 -5.86
C ALA A 32 3.23 -11.22 -6.78
N ARG A 33 3.24 -12.45 -6.27
CA ARG A 33 2.79 -13.62 -7.01
C ARG A 33 1.32 -13.51 -7.44
N MET A 34 0.45 -13.08 -6.54
CA MET A 34 -0.99 -12.88 -6.81
C MET A 34 -1.25 -11.77 -7.85
N ILE A 35 -0.39 -10.75 -7.94
CA ILE A 35 -0.45 -9.71 -8.99
C ILE A 35 0.01 -10.26 -10.35
N PHE A 36 1.00 -11.16 -10.36
CA PHE A 36 1.60 -11.67 -11.60
C PHE A 36 0.94 -12.95 -12.15
N GLU A 37 0.23 -13.74 -11.33
CA GLU A 37 -0.41 -15.00 -11.75
C GLU A 37 -1.74 -14.84 -12.51
N GLU A 38 -2.48 -13.73 -12.34
CA GLU A 38 -3.81 -13.54 -12.97
C GLU A 38 -3.80 -12.53 -14.14
N GLN A 39 -4.30 -12.94 -15.31
CA GLN A 39 -4.76 -12.05 -16.39
C GLN A 39 -6.10 -11.39 -16.01
N SER A 40 -6.10 -10.61 -14.94
CA SER A 40 -7.25 -9.78 -14.54
C SER A 40 -7.04 -8.35 -15.05
N THR A 41 -8.11 -7.62 -15.33
CA THR A 41 -8.01 -6.23 -15.84
C THR A 41 -7.27 -5.34 -14.83
N ILE A 42 -6.74 -4.20 -15.30
CA ILE A 42 -5.95 -3.28 -14.46
C ILE A 42 -6.70 -2.85 -13.19
N GLU A 43 -8.03 -2.74 -13.27
CA GLU A 43 -8.92 -2.38 -12.19
C GLU A 43 -8.89 -3.41 -11.04
N HIS A 44 -8.90 -4.71 -11.37
CA HIS A 44 -8.83 -5.79 -10.39
C HIS A 44 -7.46 -5.86 -9.69
N VAL A 45 -6.38 -5.68 -10.46
CA VAL A 45 -5.01 -5.66 -9.91
C VAL A 45 -4.85 -4.49 -8.94
N VAL A 46 -5.27 -3.29 -9.35
CA VAL A 46 -5.19 -2.09 -8.53
C VAL A 46 -6.04 -2.22 -7.28
N PHE A 47 -7.27 -2.72 -7.39
CA PHE A 47 -8.14 -2.96 -6.24
C PHE A 47 -7.47 -3.85 -5.19
N ARG A 48 -6.85 -4.95 -5.63
CA ARG A 48 -6.14 -5.90 -4.77
C ARG A 48 -4.93 -5.27 -4.10
N ILE A 49 -4.14 -4.47 -4.84
CA ILE A 49 -3.01 -3.71 -4.27
C ILE A 49 -3.52 -2.76 -3.18
N LEU A 50 -4.57 -1.98 -3.46
CA LEU A 50 -5.14 -1.03 -2.51
C LEU A 50 -5.62 -1.71 -1.23
N ASN A 51 -6.34 -2.81 -1.35
CA ASN A 51 -6.82 -3.62 -0.23
C ASN A 51 -5.65 -4.11 0.65
N HIS A 52 -4.65 -4.74 0.05
CA HIS A 52 -3.52 -5.26 0.80
C HIS A 52 -2.65 -4.18 1.42
N MET A 53 -2.39 -3.08 0.70
CA MET A 53 -1.62 -1.94 1.21
C MET A 53 -2.32 -1.27 2.38
N GLN A 54 -3.65 -1.16 2.34
CA GLN A 54 -4.42 -0.65 3.47
C GLN A 54 -4.24 -1.52 4.73
N SER A 55 -4.34 -2.85 4.58
CA SER A 55 -4.15 -3.78 5.69
C SER A 55 -2.71 -3.72 6.24
N LEU A 56 -1.72 -3.62 5.35
CA LEU A 56 -0.30 -3.62 5.71
C LEU A 56 0.18 -2.32 6.37
N ILE A 57 -0.31 -1.17 5.90
CA ILE A 57 0.06 0.17 6.39
C ILE A 57 -0.87 0.63 7.52
N GLN A 58 -2.04 -0.01 7.68
CA GLN A 58 -3.07 0.34 8.66
C GLN A 58 -3.54 1.81 8.52
N CYS A 59 -3.74 2.26 7.28
CA CYS A 59 -4.19 3.62 6.98
C CYS A 59 -5.69 3.69 6.70
N GLN A 60 -6.27 4.87 6.85
CA GLN A 60 -7.70 5.09 6.59
C GLN A 60 -8.01 5.16 5.08
N ARG A 61 -7.13 5.80 4.31
CA ARG A 61 -7.32 6.06 2.87
C ARG A 61 -6.05 5.78 2.09
N VAL A 62 -6.21 5.21 0.90
CA VAL A 62 -5.13 4.96 -0.06
C VAL A 62 -5.58 5.41 -1.43
N GLN A 63 -4.69 6.08 -2.16
CA GLN A 63 -4.92 6.49 -3.54
C GLN A 63 -3.76 6.02 -4.42
N ILE A 64 -4.06 5.48 -5.60
CA ILE A 64 -3.09 5.15 -6.64
C ILE A 64 -3.38 6.00 -7.87
N LEU A 65 -2.38 6.77 -8.33
CA LEU A 65 -2.48 7.58 -9.53
C LEU A 65 -1.59 7.00 -10.62
N LEU A 66 -2.18 6.71 -11.77
CA LEU A 66 -1.44 6.25 -12.95
C LEU A 66 -1.03 7.45 -13.78
N LEU A 67 0.26 7.64 -13.98
CA LEU A 67 0.77 8.69 -14.88
C LEU A 67 0.44 8.37 -16.33
N HIS A 68 0.25 9.41 -17.14
CA HIS A 68 0.07 9.26 -18.57
C HIS A 68 1.42 9.07 -19.27
N GLN A 69 1.52 8.11 -20.20
CA GLN A 69 2.80 7.75 -20.83
C GLN A 69 3.43 8.90 -21.64
N SER A 70 2.62 9.81 -22.19
CA SER A 70 3.12 10.96 -22.97
C SER A 70 3.43 12.20 -22.13
N SER A 71 3.00 12.25 -20.86
CA SER A 71 3.16 13.42 -20.00
C SER A 71 3.39 13.02 -18.55
N LYS A 72 4.54 13.40 -17.99
CA LYS A 72 4.84 13.20 -16.56
C LYS A 72 4.05 14.15 -15.63
N ALA A 73 3.29 15.08 -16.20
CA ALA A 73 2.54 16.07 -15.43
C ALA A 73 1.03 15.78 -15.35
N SER A 74 0.54 14.73 -16.01
CA SER A 74 -0.88 14.37 -15.99
C SER A 74 -1.10 12.92 -15.58
N PHE A 75 -2.17 12.70 -14.83
CA PHE A 75 -2.62 11.38 -14.42
C PHE A 75 -3.66 10.87 -15.40
N SER A 76 -3.44 9.66 -15.92
CA SER A 76 -4.36 8.96 -16.81
C SER A 76 -5.56 8.37 -16.08
N ARG A 77 -5.35 7.86 -14.86
CA ARG A 77 -6.38 7.28 -14.00
C ARG A 77 -6.02 7.48 -12.54
N VAL A 78 -7.04 7.53 -11.69
CA VAL A 78 -6.92 7.71 -10.25
C VAL A 78 -7.83 6.73 -9.57
N PHE A 79 -7.31 6.00 -8.60
CA PHE A 79 -8.03 4.94 -7.91
C PHE A 79 -8.02 5.21 -6.41
N ASP A 80 -9.21 5.35 -5.83
CA ASP A 80 -9.39 5.69 -4.42
C ASP A 80 -9.94 4.53 -3.61
N PHE A 81 -9.38 4.31 -2.42
CA PHE A 81 -9.80 3.27 -1.50
C PHE A 81 -9.87 3.78 -0.06
N GLU A 82 -10.96 3.48 0.62
CA GLU A 82 -11.18 3.73 2.05
C GLU A 82 -11.57 2.42 2.75
N SER A 83 -11.30 2.32 4.05
CA SER A 83 -11.48 1.08 4.81
C SER A 83 -12.94 0.60 4.87
N SER A 84 -13.90 1.49 4.68
CA SER A 84 -15.32 1.15 4.54
C SER A 84 -15.64 0.41 3.24
N ASP A 85 -14.83 0.56 2.20
CA ASP A 85 -15.07 -0.09 0.90
C ASP A 85 -14.83 -1.60 0.95
N LEU A 86 -14.11 -2.09 1.96
CA LEU A 86 -13.89 -3.53 2.19
C LEU A 86 -15.21 -4.30 2.37
N GLN A 87 -16.19 -3.70 3.04
CA GLN A 87 -17.50 -4.33 3.30
C GLN A 87 -18.36 -4.39 2.04
N LEU A 88 -18.12 -3.50 1.08
CA LEU A 88 -18.85 -3.40 -0.18
C LEU A 88 -18.25 -4.30 -1.26
N ALA A 89 -16.98 -4.69 -1.12
CA ALA A 89 -16.27 -5.53 -2.09
C ALA A 89 -16.61 -7.03 -2.00
N GLU A 90 -17.19 -7.51 -0.89
CA GLU A 90 -17.69 -8.88 -0.77
C GLU A 90 -18.93 -9.13 -1.66
N SER A 91 -19.66 -8.08 -2.03
CA SER A 91 -20.61 -8.12 -3.13
C SER A 91 -19.86 -7.92 -4.45
N GLU A 92 -19.69 -9.01 -5.21
CA GLU A 92 -18.90 -9.20 -6.47
C GLU A 92 -19.02 -8.14 -7.59
N ASN A 93 -19.71 -7.01 -7.39
CA ASN A 93 -19.99 -6.00 -8.40
C ASN A 93 -19.13 -4.74 -8.35
N ILE A 94 -18.20 -4.57 -7.39
CA ILE A 94 -17.32 -3.39 -7.38
C ILE A 94 -16.06 -3.67 -8.21
N VAL A 95 -16.27 -3.70 -9.54
CA VAL A 95 -15.22 -3.83 -10.57
C VAL A 95 -14.58 -2.47 -10.89
N LYS A 96 -14.92 -1.40 -10.16
CA LYS A 96 -14.41 -0.05 -10.40
C LYS A 96 -13.85 0.52 -9.10
N PRO A 97 -12.52 0.58 -8.92
CA PRO A 97 -11.97 1.45 -7.90
C PRO A 97 -12.45 2.85 -8.26
N PHE A 98 -13.21 3.46 -7.36
CA PHE A 98 -13.93 4.70 -7.62
C PHE A 98 -12.94 5.77 -8.08
N GLU A 99 -13.16 6.31 -9.28
CA GLU A 99 -12.27 7.32 -9.84
C GLU A 99 -12.55 8.68 -9.18
N SER A 100 -11.52 9.29 -8.58
CA SER A 100 -11.51 10.69 -8.12
C SER A 100 -12.58 11.07 -7.05
N ARG A 101 -12.81 10.20 -6.05
CA ARG A 101 -13.62 10.54 -4.86
C ARG A 101 -12.94 11.59 -3.97
N PHE A 102 -11.61 11.58 -3.92
CA PHE A 102 -10.84 12.47 -3.07
C PHE A 102 -10.05 13.49 -3.90
N PRO A 103 -9.93 14.74 -3.44
CA PRO A 103 -9.12 15.73 -4.12
C PRO A 103 -7.65 15.29 -4.15
N ILE A 104 -7.03 15.41 -5.33
CA ILE A 104 -5.62 15.08 -5.53
C ILE A 104 -4.79 16.28 -5.06
N ASN A 105 -3.84 16.04 -4.16
CA ASN A 105 -2.86 17.07 -3.82
C ASN A 105 -1.82 17.17 -4.95
N SER A 106 -2.06 18.09 -5.89
CA SER A 106 -1.22 18.28 -7.07
C SER A 106 0.22 18.68 -6.73
N GLY A 107 0.46 19.32 -5.59
CA GLY A 107 1.80 19.65 -5.10
C GLY A 107 2.58 18.40 -4.74
N ILE A 108 2.10 17.64 -3.76
CA ILE A 108 2.77 16.44 -3.26
C ILE A 108 2.88 15.38 -4.37
N THR A 109 1.78 15.07 -5.03
CA THR A 109 1.79 14.03 -6.07
C THR A 109 2.60 14.45 -7.28
N GLY A 110 2.59 15.75 -7.64
CA GLY A 110 3.42 16.28 -8.72
C GLY A 110 4.92 16.22 -8.39
N TYR A 111 5.30 16.53 -7.15
CA TYR A 111 6.68 16.40 -6.68
C TYR A 111 7.16 14.95 -6.77
N VAL A 112 6.40 14.01 -6.20
CA VAL A 112 6.76 12.58 -6.20
C VAL A 112 6.80 12.02 -7.63
N ALA A 113 5.84 12.40 -8.48
CA ALA A 113 5.81 11.97 -9.89
C ALA A 113 7.02 12.46 -10.70
N THR A 114 7.54 13.65 -10.38
CA THR A 114 8.66 14.25 -11.12
C THR A 114 10.02 13.78 -10.60
N THR A 115 10.17 13.69 -9.27
CA THR A 115 11.44 13.36 -8.60
C THR A 115 11.63 11.86 -8.40
N GLY A 116 10.54 11.10 -8.26
CA GLY A 116 10.58 9.69 -7.86
C GLY A 116 10.94 9.47 -6.39
N GLU A 117 11.04 10.53 -5.58
CA GLU A 117 11.38 10.44 -4.17
C GLU A 117 10.14 10.29 -3.29
N THR A 118 10.21 9.39 -2.29
CA THR A 118 9.13 9.19 -1.33
C THR A 118 9.05 10.36 -0.36
N VAL A 119 7.84 10.88 -0.13
CA VAL A 119 7.56 11.96 0.81
C VAL A 119 6.72 11.44 1.97
N ASN A 120 7.10 11.78 3.20
CA ASN A 120 6.33 11.50 4.41
C ASN A 120 6.08 12.80 5.17
N ILE A 121 4.82 13.19 5.28
CA ILE A 121 4.40 14.46 5.91
C ILE A 121 3.66 14.12 7.20
N ALA A 122 4.15 14.62 8.33
CA ALA A 122 3.55 14.38 9.64
C ALA A 122 2.18 15.07 9.79
N ASN A 123 2.01 16.26 9.20
CA ASN A 123 0.75 16.99 9.16
C ASN A 123 0.51 17.61 7.77
N ALA A 124 -0.40 17.01 6.99
CA ALA A 124 -0.67 17.42 5.62
C ALA A 124 -1.48 18.74 5.47
N TYR A 125 -1.90 19.35 6.59
CA TYR A 125 -2.59 20.65 6.60
C TYR A 125 -1.66 21.85 6.82
N GLU A 126 -0.38 21.60 7.11
CA GLU A 126 0.65 22.62 7.30
C GLU A 126 1.44 22.90 6.00
N ASP A 127 1.03 22.29 4.89
CA ASP A 127 1.55 22.47 3.54
C ASP A 127 0.68 23.47 2.73
#